data_AF-A0A455U9B9-F1
#
_entry.id   AF-A0A455U9B9-F1
#
_cell.length_a   1.000
_cell.length_b   1.000
_cell.length_c   1.000
_cell.angle_alpha   90.00
_cell.angle_beta   90.00
_cell.angle_gamma   90.00
#
_symmetry.space_group_name_H-M   'P 1'
#
loop_
_entity.id
_entity.type
_entity.pdbx_description
1 polymer ?
#
loop_
_entity_poly.entity_id
_entity_poly.type
_entity_poly.pdbx_seq_one_letter_code
_entity_poly.pdbx_strand_id
1 'polypeptide(L)' 'MRYGSGGSSKAKAWRDIWGAGQGVGGITTLNSVADEVATLRADYQKSLDQLRRR' A
#
# COMPACT_ATOMS: atom_id res chain seq x y z
N MET A 1 9.62 17.03 9.32
CA MET A 1 9.39 16.09 10.44
C MET A 1 10.57 16.15 11.39
N ARG A 2 10.34 16.29 12.70
CA ARG A 2 11.37 16.17 13.74
C ARG A 2 11.10 14.92 14.57
N TYR A 3 11.98 13.93 14.47
CA TYR A 3 12.01 12.76 15.34
C TYR A 3 12.95 13.10 16.51
N GLY A 4 12.38 13.60 17.61
CA GLY A 4 13.16 14.03 18.77
C GLY A 4 13.73 12.87 19.57
N SER A 5 15.02 12.95 19.93
CA SER A 5 15.61 12.17 21.01
C SER A 5 15.88 13.11 22.19
N GLY A 6 15.05 13.00 23.22
CA GLY A 6 15.22 13.68 24.49
C GLY A 6 14.82 12.71 25.60
N GLY A 7 15.84 12.25 26.34
CA GLY A 7 15.73 11.72 27.70
C GLY A 7 15.02 10.37 27.88
N SER A 8 15.81 9.38 28.33
CA SER A 8 15.45 8.25 29.19
C SER A 8 13.96 7.81 29.26
N SER A 9 13.71 6.54 28.87
CA SER A 9 12.45 5.79 29.08
C SER A 9 11.27 6.03 28.12
N LYS A 10 11.50 6.36 26.85
CA LYS A 10 10.43 6.30 25.83
C LYS A 10 10.38 4.94 25.15
N ALA A 11 9.21 4.31 25.18
CA ALA A 11 8.87 3.14 24.39
C ALA A 11 9.39 3.32 22.96
N LYS A 12 10.01 2.26 22.42
CA LYS A 12 10.68 2.27 21.12
C LYS A 12 9.78 2.92 20.05
N ALA A 13 10.09 4.16 19.67
CA ALA A 13 9.25 4.99 18.80
C ALA A 13 8.94 4.38 17.42
N TRP A 14 9.79 3.45 16.95
CA TRP A 14 9.55 2.71 15.71
C TRP A 14 8.35 1.76 15.79
N ARG A 15 7.87 1.40 16.99
CA ARG A 15 6.68 0.55 17.14
C ARG A 15 5.40 1.22 16.67
N ASP A 16 5.36 2.55 16.75
CA ASP A 16 4.13 3.33 16.56
C ASP A 16 4.14 4.11 15.23
N ILE A 17 5.23 4.03 14.46
CA ILE A 17 5.38 4.72 13.17
C ILE A 17 5.25 3.70 12.05
N TRP A 18 4.22 3.88 11.21
CA TRP A 18 3.96 3.05 10.04
C TRP A 18 4.16 3.87 8.76
N GLY A 19 4.77 3.25 7.74
CA GLY A 19 4.95 3.86 6.42
C GLY A 19 3.93 3.31 5.43
N ALA A 20 3.20 4.19 4.75
CA ALA A 20 2.29 3.82 3.67
C ALA A 20 2.26 4.93 2.59
N GLY A 21 2.07 4.54 1.33
CA GLY A 21 1.90 5.47 0.22
C GLY A 21 0.47 5.98 0.11
N GLN A 22 0.26 6.98 -0.75
CA GLN A 22 -1.06 7.61 -0.98
C GLN A 22 -2.17 6.61 -1.39
N GLY A 23 -1.79 5.49 -2.01
CA GLY A 23 -2.73 4.45 -2.43
C GLY A 23 -3.37 3.64 -1.30
N VAL A 24 -2.88 3.73 -0.06
CA VAL A 24 -3.37 2.90 1.06
C VAL A 24 -4.84 3.16 1.41
N GLY A 25 -5.32 4.39 1.21
CA GLY A 25 -6.72 4.75 1.52
C GLY A 25 -7.76 4.07 0.64
N GLY A 26 -7.36 3.50 -0.52
CA GLY A 26 -8.24 2.75 -1.40
C GLY A 26 -8.35 1.26 -1.06
N ILE A 27 -7.52 0.75 -0.14
CA ILE A 27 -7.50 -0.67 0.22
C ILE A 27 -8.60 -0.92 1.24
N THR A 28 -9.66 -1.62 0.81
CA THR A 28 -10.84 -1.93 1.63
C THR A 28 -10.99 -3.42 1.94
N THR A 29 -10.13 -4.26 1.36
CA THR A 29 -10.17 -5.72 1.49
C THR A 29 -8.80 -6.26 1.89
N LEU A 30 -8.80 -7.42 2.54
CA LEU A 30 -7.60 -8.19 2.85
C LEU A 30 -7.66 -9.50 2.07
N ASN A 31 -6.95 -9.55 0.95
CA ASN A 31 -6.94 -10.70 0.05
C ASN A 31 -5.62 -11.46 0.15
N SER A 32 -5.58 -12.67 -0.41
CA SER A 32 -4.31 -13.36 -0.59
C SER A 32 -3.46 -12.63 -1.63
N VAL A 33 -2.14 -12.77 -1.52
CA VAL A 33 -1.20 -12.21 -2.51
C VAL A 33 -1.52 -12.75 -3.90
N ALA A 34 -1.92 -14.02 -4.01
CA ALA A 34 -2.25 -14.64 -5.29
C ALA A 34 -3.47 -13.98 -5.95
N ASP A 35 -4.51 -13.68 -5.15
CA ASP A 35 -5.74 -13.06 -5.66
C ASP A 35 -5.51 -11.61 -6.10
N GLU A 36 -4.70 -10.85 -5.36
CA GLU A 36 -4.35 -9.47 -5.75
C GLU A 36 -3.54 -9.44 -7.05
N VAL A 37 -2.55 -10.32 -7.17
CA VAL A 37 -1.75 -10.42 -8.41
C VAL A 37 -2.62 -10.84 -9.60
N ALA A 38 -3.57 -11.75 -9.40
CA ALA A 38 -4.51 -12.17 -10.44
C ALA A 38 -5.42 -11.01 -10.87
N THR A 39 -5.92 -10.24 -9.92
CA THR A 39 -6.76 -9.05 -10.15
C THR A 39 -6.01 -8.00 -10.97
N LEU A 40 -4.79 -7.64 -10.54
CA LEU A 40 -3.95 -6.67 -11.24
C LEU A 40 -3.65 -7.09 -12.68
N ARG A 41 -3.39 -8.39 -12.91
CA ARG A 41 -3.17 -8.93 -14.26
C ARG A 41 -4.41 -8.78 -15.13
N ALA A 42 -5.59 -9.13 -14.61
CA ALA A 42 -6.84 -9.04 -15.35
C ALA A 42 -7.18 -7.59 -15.72
N ASP A 43 -7.01 -6.65 -14.78
CA ASP A 43 -7.28 -5.22 -15.00
C ASP A 43 -6.34 -4.61 -16.05
N TYR A 44 -5.06 -4.99 -16.01
CA TYR A 44 -4.09 -4.58 -17.02
C TYR A 44 -4.49 -5.07 -18.42
N GLN A 45 -4.83 -6.35 -18.56
CA GLN A 45 -5.25 -6.94 -19.84
C GLN A 45 -6.52 -6.26 -20.36
N LYS A 46 -7.52 -6.08 -19.50
CA LYS A 46 -8.77 -5.38 -19.83
C LYS A 46 -8.50 -3.96 -20.34
N SER A 47 -7.62 -3.22 -19.65
CA SER A 47 -7.26 -1.85 -20.03
C SER A 47 -6.52 -1.81 -21.37
N LEU A 48 -5.60 -2.75 -21.60
CA LEU A 48 -4.87 -2.88 -22.85
C LEU A 48 -5.82 -3.20 -24.02
N ASP A 49 -6.78 -4.09 -23.83
CA ASP A 49 -7.77 -4.42 -24.85
C ASP A 49 -8.75 -3.27 -25.13
N GLN A 50 -9.07 -2.44 -24.13
CA GLN A 50 -9.83 -1.21 -24.35
C GLN A 50 -9.03 -0.19 -25.15
N LEU A 51 -7.74 -0.03 -24.83
CA LEU A 51 -6.84 0.88 -25.55
C LEU A 51 -6.69 0.47 -27.01
N ARG A 52 -6.58 -0.84 -27.30
CA ARG A 52 -6.47 -1.39 -28.66
C ARG A 52 -7.75 -1.27 -29.50
N ARG A 53 -8.90 -1.12 -28.85
CA ARG A 53 -10.21 -0.97 -29.50
C ARG A 53 -10.55 0.49 -29.83
N ARG A 54 -9.75 1.43 -29.35
CA ARG A 54 -9.80 2.85 -29.72
C ARG A 54 -8.95 3.09 -30.95
#